data_AF-A0A5C6DJK9-F1
#
_entry.id   AF-A0A5C6DJK9-F1
#
_cell.length_a   1.000
_cell.length_b   1.000
_cell.length_c   1.000
_cell.angle_alpha   90.00
_cell.angle_beta   90.00
_cell.angle_gamma   90.00
#
_symmetry.space_group_name_H-M   'P 1'
#
loop_
_entity.id
_entity.type
_entity.pdbx_description
1 polymer ?
#
loop_
_entity_poly.entity_id
_entity_poly.type
_entity_poly.pdbx_seq_one_letter_code
_entity_poly.pdbx_strand_id
1 'polypeptide(L)'
;MRNRRGSLILEAAISALLMVTATVALLKLAKTSSQLSRSSDQRVALQLATDNAAERMSVIPFDEIAGQTDKVAKTVSETSDCQCEITSYPFEVGDRNGIHLIMTTRISDRISRTQHRWILDRRELDRRVLDRSEPETPEDTDE
;
A
#
# COMPACT_ATOMS: atom_id res chain seq x y z
N MET A 1 72.16 6.64 7.55
CA MET A 1 70.92 7.43 7.27
C MET A 1 70.29 7.18 5.89
N ARG A 2 70.71 6.17 5.11
CA ARG A 2 70.30 6.00 3.69
C ARG A 2 69.00 5.20 3.49
N ASN A 3 68.51 4.48 4.51
CA ASN A 3 67.32 3.61 4.42
C ASN A 3 65.98 4.28 4.82
N ARG A 4 65.99 5.53 5.31
CA ARG A 4 64.75 6.22 5.75
C ARG A 4 63.89 6.73 4.58
N ARG A 5 64.48 6.95 3.40
CA ARG A 5 63.76 7.48 2.23
C ARG A 5 62.88 6.43 1.53
N GLY A 6 63.25 5.15 1.61
CA GLY A 6 62.42 4.06 1.06
C GLY A 6 61.14 3.80 1.86
N SER A 7 61.20 3.96 3.18
CA SER A 7 60.03 3.79 4.08
C SER A 7 58.94 4.82 3.80
N LEU A 8 59.31 6.08 3.59
CA LEU A 8 58.36 7.18 3.36
C LEU A 8 57.55 7.01 2.07
N ILE A 9 58.16 6.50 1.00
CA ILE A 9 57.46 6.26 -0.28
C ILE A 9 56.46 5.11 -0.12
N LEU A 10 56.84 4.04 0.58
CA LEU A 10 55.97 2.90 0.83
C LEU A 10 54.77 3.29 1.72
N GLU A 11 55.02 4.02 2.81
CA GLU A 11 53.96 4.51 3.70
C GLU A 11 53.00 5.46 2.99
N ALA A 12 53.52 6.35 2.15
CA ALA A 12 52.69 7.24 1.33
C ALA A 12 51.85 6.45 0.32
N ALA A 13 52.41 5.42 -0.31
CA ALA A 13 51.69 4.54 -1.24
C ALA A 13 50.57 3.75 -0.54
N ILE A 14 50.84 3.21 0.65
CA ILE A 14 49.83 2.51 1.47
C ILE A 14 48.74 3.49 1.90
N SER A 15 49.09 4.68 2.35
CA SER A 15 48.13 5.71 2.75
C SER A 15 47.25 6.15 1.59
N ALA A 16 47.83 6.35 0.40
CA ALA A 16 47.11 6.66 -0.81
C ALA A 16 46.14 5.53 -1.20
N LEU A 17 46.58 4.28 -1.13
CA LEU A 17 45.73 3.12 -1.41
C LEU A 17 44.54 3.05 -0.44
N LEU A 18 44.78 3.21 0.87
CA LEU A 18 43.72 3.23 1.88
C LEU A 18 42.73 4.37 1.64
N MET A 19 43.23 5.57 1.29
CA MET A 19 42.39 6.73 1.01
C MET A 19 41.50 6.50 -0.23
N VAL A 20 42.04 5.90 -1.28
CA VAL A 20 41.27 5.53 -2.48
C VAL A 20 40.20 4.50 -2.12
N THR A 21 40.54 3.45 -1.38
CA THR A 21 39.57 2.44 -0.94
C THR A 21 38.46 3.05 -0.08
N ALA A 22 38.81 3.91 0.89
CA ALA A 22 37.85 4.60 1.74
C ALA A 22 36.93 5.51 0.92
N THR A 23 37.48 6.24 -0.06
CA THR A 23 36.71 7.12 -0.95
C THR A 23 35.70 6.32 -1.77
N VAL A 24 36.11 5.20 -2.36
CA VAL A 24 35.22 4.31 -3.12
C VAL A 24 34.12 3.73 -2.22
N ALA A 25 34.47 3.32 -1.00
CA ALA A 25 33.50 2.82 -0.03
C ALA A 25 32.44 3.88 0.33
N LEU A 26 32.88 5.12 0.60
CA LEU A 26 31.99 6.25 0.89
C LEU A 26 31.09 6.59 -0.30
N LEU A 27 31.62 6.60 -1.52
CA LEU A 27 30.83 6.84 -2.74
C LEU A 27 29.75 5.76 -2.93
N LYS A 28 30.10 4.49 -2.70
CA LYS A 28 29.13 3.38 -2.76
C LYS A 28 28.05 3.55 -1.69
N LEU A 29 28.44 3.85 -0.45
CA LEU A 29 27.49 4.06 0.65
C LEU A 29 26.53 5.22 0.36
N ALA A 30 27.05 6.36 -0.10
CA ALA A 30 26.24 7.52 -0.46
C ALA A 30 25.22 7.19 -1.57
N LYS A 31 25.65 6.45 -2.60
CA LYS A 31 24.77 5.99 -3.67
C LYS A 31 23.68 5.06 -3.14
N THR A 32 24.03 4.07 -2.32
CA THR A 32 23.07 3.14 -1.73
C THR A 32 22.09 3.87 -0.81
N SER A 33 22.55 4.81 0.00
CA SER A 33 21.70 5.62 0.87
C SER A 33 20.69 6.45 0.06
N SER A 34 21.13 7.08 -1.03
CA SER A 34 20.23 7.85 -1.89
C SER A 34 19.17 6.96 -2.56
N GLN A 35 19.57 5.78 -3.03
CA GLN A 35 18.64 4.80 -3.61
C GLN A 35 17.61 4.30 -2.59
N LEU A 36 18.05 4.03 -1.36
CA LEU A 36 17.17 3.61 -0.27
C LEU A 36 16.18 4.71 0.10
N SER A 37 16.63 5.95 0.23
CA SER A 37 15.75 7.10 0.50
C SER A 37 14.65 7.21 -0.55
N ARG A 38 15.03 7.21 -1.84
CA ARG A 38 14.05 7.27 -2.94
C ARG A 38 13.06 6.11 -2.90
N SER A 39 13.53 4.89 -2.62
CA SER A 39 12.64 3.73 -2.52
C SER A 39 11.69 3.84 -1.32
N SER A 40 12.16 4.39 -0.20
CA SER A 40 11.33 4.66 0.98
C SER A 40 10.24 5.68 0.65
N ASP A 41 10.62 6.81 0.04
CA ASP A 41 9.69 7.87 -0.34
C ASP A 41 8.62 7.36 -1.31
N GLN A 42 9.03 6.57 -2.31
CA GLN A 42 8.11 5.93 -3.27
C GLN A 42 7.13 4.97 -2.58
N ARG A 43 7.57 4.21 -1.57
CA ARG A 43 6.69 3.32 -0.81
C ARG A 43 5.65 4.10 0.00
N VAL A 44 6.07 5.19 0.64
CA VAL A 44 5.14 6.06 1.38
C VAL A 44 4.13 6.72 0.44
N ALA A 45 4.58 7.22 -0.71
CA ALA A 45 3.71 7.81 -1.72
C ALA A 45 2.66 6.79 -2.23
N LEU A 46 3.08 5.56 -2.56
CA LEU A 46 2.15 4.48 -2.93
C LEU A 46 1.19 4.11 -1.81
N GLN A 47 1.67 4.12 -0.57
CA GLN A 47 0.82 3.86 0.58
C GLN A 47 -0.31 4.90 0.64
N LEU A 48 0.05 6.19 0.62
CA LEU A 48 -0.91 7.28 0.64
C LEU A 48 -1.87 7.25 -0.56
N ALA A 49 -1.39 6.95 -1.77
CA ALA A 49 -2.23 6.82 -2.95
C ALA A 49 -3.27 5.69 -2.81
N THR A 50 -2.84 4.53 -2.31
CA THR A 50 -3.76 3.39 -2.12
C THR A 50 -4.75 3.66 -1.00
N ASP A 51 -4.30 4.27 0.11
CA ASP A 51 -5.16 4.63 1.23
C ASP A 51 -6.18 5.69 0.79
N ASN A 52 -5.78 6.64 -0.06
CA ASN A 52 -6.69 7.63 -0.66
C ASN A 52 -7.73 6.98 -1.57
N ALA A 53 -7.34 6.01 -2.40
CA ALA A 53 -8.28 5.22 -3.19
C ALA A 53 -9.28 4.48 -2.30
N ALA A 54 -8.79 3.83 -1.24
CA ALA A 54 -9.62 3.10 -0.29
C ALA A 54 -10.62 4.01 0.43
N GLU A 55 -10.21 5.21 0.82
CA GLU A 55 -11.06 6.18 1.49
C GLU A 55 -12.15 6.72 0.54
N ARG A 56 -11.79 7.06 -0.70
CA ARG A 56 -12.74 7.48 -1.73
C ARG A 56 -13.77 6.40 -2.05
N MET A 57 -13.35 5.14 -2.11
CA MET A 57 -14.27 4.01 -2.30
C MET A 57 -15.19 3.79 -1.09
N SER A 58 -14.78 4.20 0.11
CA SER A 58 -15.55 3.96 1.34
C SER A 58 -16.79 4.85 1.49
N VAL A 59 -16.80 6.01 0.84
CA VAL A 59 -17.92 6.96 0.86
C VAL A 59 -18.93 6.72 -0.26
N ILE A 60 -18.63 5.80 -1.19
CA ILE A 60 -19.52 5.47 -2.31
C ILE A 60 -20.59 4.49 -1.84
N PRO A 61 -21.88 4.74 -2.13
CA PRO A 61 -22.96 3.81 -1.82
C PRO A 61 -22.74 2.44 -2.46
N PHE A 62 -23.11 1.36 -1.78
CA PHE A 62 -22.88 -0.02 -2.22
C PHE A 62 -23.30 -0.28 -3.68
N ASP A 63 -24.49 0.20 -4.06
CA ASP A 63 -25.08 0.02 -5.39
C ASP A 63 -24.27 0.70 -6.51
N GLU A 64 -23.44 1.69 -6.19
CA GLU A 64 -22.68 2.49 -7.15
C GLU A 64 -21.20 2.08 -7.21
N ILE A 65 -20.73 1.25 -6.28
CA ILE A 65 -19.31 0.91 -6.14
C ILE A 65 -18.70 0.41 -7.45
N ALA A 66 -19.35 -0.56 -8.10
CA ALA A 66 -18.86 -1.16 -9.34
C ALA A 66 -18.79 -0.14 -10.50
N GLY A 67 -19.68 0.87 -10.52
CA GLY A 67 -19.70 1.90 -11.56
C GLY A 67 -18.70 3.04 -11.32
N GLN A 68 -18.18 3.19 -10.10
CA GLN A 68 -17.29 4.30 -9.74
C GLN A 68 -15.81 3.91 -9.67
N THR A 69 -15.47 2.62 -9.75
CA THR A 69 -14.08 2.12 -9.65
C THR A 69 -13.12 2.85 -10.60
N ASP A 70 -13.47 2.94 -11.88
CA ASP A 70 -12.63 3.57 -12.91
C ASP A 70 -12.44 5.07 -12.66
N LYS A 71 -13.50 5.75 -12.23
CA LYS A 71 -13.46 7.18 -11.93
C LYS A 71 -12.53 7.46 -10.74
N VAL A 72 -12.64 6.67 -9.69
CA VAL A 72 -11.77 6.80 -8.50
C VAL A 72 -10.33 6.46 -8.87
N ALA A 73 -10.10 5.36 -9.59
CA ALA A 73 -8.77 4.95 -10.04
C ALA A 73 -8.10 6.05 -10.89
N LYS A 74 -8.82 6.63 -11.85
CA LYS A 74 -8.34 7.75 -12.67
C LYS A 74 -8.01 8.98 -11.82
N THR A 75 -8.91 9.36 -10.92
CA THR A 75 -8.69 10.53 -10.04
C THR A 75 -7.44 10.36 -9.20
N VAL A 76 -7.26 9.20 -8.56
CA VAL A 76 -6.09 8.91 -7.72
C VAL A 76 -4.82 8.88 -8.56
N SER A 77 -4.88 8.33 -9.77
CA SER A 77 -3.75 8.29 -10.69
C SER A 77 -3.27 9.69 -11.06
N GLU A 78 -4.20 10.57 -11.42
CA GLU A 78 -3.90 11.96 -11.80
C GLU A 78 -3.40 12.80 -10.62
N THR A 79 -3.97 12.63 -9.42
CA THR A 79 -3.57 13.44 -8.25
C THR A 79 -2.26 12.99 -7.62
N SER A 80 -1.90 11.71 -7.78
CA SER A 80 -0.78 11.09 -7.05
C SER A 80 0.41 10.74 -7.94
N ASP A 81 0.36 11.09 -9.23
CA ASP A 81 1.36 10.76 -10.25
C ASP A 81 1.76 9.28 -10.22
N CYS A 82 0.74 8.40 -10.19
CA CYS A 82 0.93 6.95 -10.14
C CYS A 82 -0.12 6.25 -11.02
N GLN A 83 0.11 5.00 -11.37
CA GLN A 83 -0.90 4.15 -11.97
C GLN A 83 -1.75 3.53 -10.87
N CYS A 84 -3.05 3.81 -10.84
CA CYS A 84 -4.01 3.17 -9.95
C CYS A 84 -5.01 2.35 -10.77
N GLU A 85 -5.27 1.13 -10.32
CA GLU A 85 -6.26 0.21 -10.86
C GLU A 85 -7.11 -0.30 -9.71
N ILE A 86 -8.43 -0.31 -9.90
CA ILE A 86 -9.39 -0.79 -8.89
C ILE A 86 -10.30 -1.81 -9.57
N THR A 87 -10.27 -3.04 -9.11
CA THR A 87 -11.18 -4.09 -9.57
C THR A 87 -12.17 -4.45 -8.46
N SER A 88 -13.42 -4.65 -8.84
CA SER A 88 -14.50 -5.03 -7.94
C SER A 88 -15.03 -6.41 -8.31
N TYR A 89 -15.08 -7.32 -7.35
CA TYR A 89 -15.66 -8.64 -7.50
C TYR A 89 -16.86 -8.78 -6.55
N PRO A 90 -18.09 -8.95 -7.06
CA PRO A 90 -19.20 -9.28 -6.20
C PRO A 90 -18.99 -10.67 -5.60
N PHE A 91 -19.45 -10.87 -4.37
CA PHE A 91 -19.44 -12.15 -3.69
C PHE A 91 -20.66 -12.29 -2.78
N GLU A 92 -21.04 -13.53 -2.48
CA GLU A 92 -22.17 -13.86 -1.62
C GLU A 92 -21.67 -14.74 -0.46
N VAL A 93 -22.13 -14.46 0.77
CA VAL A 93 -21.83 -15.27 1.98
C VAL A 93 -23.13 -15.54 2.72
N GLY A 94 -23.71 -16.72 2.50
CA GLY A 94 -25.07 -17.02 2.95
C GLY A 94 -26.05 -16.13 2.21
N ASP A 95 -26.97 -15.49 2.96
CA ASP A 95 -27.92 -14.53 2.39
C ASP A 95 -27.38 -13.09 2.41
N ARG A 96 -26.05 -12.92 2.28
CA ARG A 96 -25.41 -11.61 2.29
C ARG A 96 -24.67 -11.32 1.02
N ASN A 97 -24.94 -10.16 0.45
CA ASN A 97 -24.21 -9.64 -0.70
C ASN A 97 -23.01 -8.79 -0.27
N GLY A 98 -21.91 -8.89 -1.01
CA GLY A 98 -20.71 -8.11 -0.75
C GLY A 98 -19.91 -7.82 -2.01
N ILE A 99 -18.98 -6.88 -1.90
CA ILE A 99 -18.03 -6.51 -2.95
C ILE A 99 -16.61 -6.57 -2.39
N HIS A 100 -15.77 -7.34 -3.07
CA HIS A 100 -14.33 -7.38 -2.87
C HIS A 100 -13.67 -6.38 -3.80
N LEU A 101 -13.04 -5.37 -3.22
CA LEU A 101 -12.24 -4.39 -3.93
C LEU A 101 -10.77 -4.78 -3.86
N ILE A 102 -10.12 -4.84 -5.01
CA ILE A 102 -8.67 -4.97 -5.13
C ILE A 102 -8.16 -3.67 -5.73
N MET A 103 -7.44 -2.91 -4.92
CA MET A 103 -6.86 -1.61 -5.31
C MET A 103 -5.36 -1.81 -5.47
N THR A 104 -4.87 -1.63 -6.69
CA THR A 104 -3.43 -1.72 -7.00
C THR A 104 -2.93 -0.36 -7.42
N THR A 105 -1.88 0.13 -6.75
CA THR A 105 -1.16 1.34 -7.13
C THR A 105 0.27 0.99 -7.53
N ARG A 106 0.82 1.71 -8.51
CA ARG A 106 2.16 1.49 -9.06
C ARG A 106 2.79 2.82 -9.49
N ILE A 107 3.99 3.11 -9.02
CA ILE A 107 4.79 4.27 -9.47
C ILE A 107 5.80 3.84 -10.55
N SER A 108 6.27 2.60 -10.48
CA SER A 108 7.16 2.00 -11.48
C SER A 108 6.95 0.50 -11.52
N ASP A 109 7.45 -0.18 -12.54
CA ASP A 109 7.34 -1.64 -12.70
C ASP A 109 7.86 -2.46 -11.50
N ARG A 110 8.65 -1.85 -10.63
CA ARG A 110 9.29 -2.51 -9.48
C ARG A 110 8.59 -2.26 -8.14
N ILE A 111 7.76 -1.21 -8.05
CA ILE A 111 7.13 -0.83 -6.79
C ILE A 111 5.64 -0.65 -7.03
N SER A 112 4.90 -1.62 -6.53
CA SER A 112 3.44 -1.61 -6.48
C SER A 112 2.96 -1.97 -5.09
N ARG A 113 1.78 -1.49 -4.74
CA ARG A 113 1.06 -1.88 -3.53
C ARG A 113 -0.33 -2.33 -3.94
N THR A 114 -0.76 -3.46 -3.41
CA THR A 114 -2.12 -3.96 -3.57
C THR A 114 -2.79 -4.00 -2.21
N GLN A 115 -4.01 -3.49 -2.14
CA GLN A 115 -4.84 -3.50 -0.95
C GLN A 115 -6.18 -4.13 -1.26
N HIS A 116 -6.63 -5.01 -0.36
CA HIS A 116 -7.92 -5.66 -0.45
C HIS A 116 -8.88 -5.02 0.54
N ARG A 117 -10.12 -4.78 0.10
CA ARG A 117 -11.19 -4.29 0.97
C ARG A 117 -12.45 -5.09 0.70
N TRP A 118 -13.14 -5.47 1.77
CA TRP A 118 -14.40 -6.20 1.71
C TRP A 118 -15.51 -5.27 2.20
N ILE A 119 -16.53 -5.09 1.38
CA ILE A 119 -17.69 -4.25 1.69
C ILE A 119 -18.91 -5.15 1.65
N LEU A 120 -19.71 -5.14 2.72
CA LEU A 120 -20.95 -5.90 2.81
C LEU A 120 -22.13 -4.95 2.63
N ASP A 121 -23.19 -5.41 1.98
CA ASP A 121 -24.44 -4.66 1.94
C ASP A 121 -25.04 -4.57 3.36
N ARG A 122 -25.15 -3.33 3.87
CA ARG A 122 -25.70 -3.09 5.21
C ARG A 122 -27.23 -3.09 5.22
N ARG A 123 -27.91 -2.96 4.09
CA ARG A 123 -29.38 -2.93 4.05
C ARG A 123 -30.00 -4.27 4.49
N GLU A 124 -29.29 -5.38 4.26
CA GLU A 124 -29.67 -6.71 4.78
C GLU A 124 -29.42 -6.86 6.29
N LEU A 125 -28.50 -6.07 6.86
CA LEU A 125 -28.15 -6.12 8.29
C LEU A 125 -29.25 -5.49 9.15
N ASP A 126 -29.77 -4.33 8.75
CA ASP A 126 -30.82 -3.62 9.50
C ASP A 126 -32.18 -4.30 9.37
N ARG A 127 -32.49 -4.93 8.21
CA ARG A 127 -33.74 -5.67 7.99
C ARG A 127 -33.87 -6.88 8.92
N ARG A 128 -32.77 -7.59 9.22
CA ARG A 128 -32.77 -8.75 10.13
C ARG A 128 -32.83 -8.41 11.61
N VAL A 129 -32.31 -7.25 12.01
CA VAL A 129 -32.46 -6.80 13.41
C VAL A 129 -33.93 -6.57 13.73
N LEU A 130 -34.69 -5.99 12.79
CA LEU A 130 -36.13 -5.78 12.94
C LEU A 130 -36.93 -7.09 12.99
N ASP A 131 -36.60 -8.06 12.14
CA ASP A 131 -37.26 -9.38 12.05
C ASP A 131 -37.05 -10.24 13.31
N ARG A 132 -35.97 -10.01 14.06
CA ARG A 132 -35.65 -10.74 15.28
C ARG A 132 -36.24 -10.11 16.56
N SER A 133 -36.95 -8.99 16.43
CA SER A 133 -37.55 -8.24 17.54
C SER A 133 -39.05 -8.50 17.73
N GLU A 134 -39.67 -9.40 16.96
CA GLU A 134 -41.01 -9.87 17.32
C GLU A 134 -40.92 -10.68 18.62
N PRO A 135 -41.56 -10.23 19.72
CA PRO A 135 -41.62 -11.03 20.92
C PRO A 135 -42.47 -12.26 20.60
N GLU A 136 -41.90 -13.45 20.80
CA GLU A 136 -42.68 -14.69 20.88
C GLU A 136 -43.75 -14.46 21.95
N THR A 137 -44.98 -14.19 21.50
CA THR A 137 -46.15 -14.24 22.37
C THR A 137 -46.19 -15.64 22.94
N PRO A 138 -46.09 -15.83 24.26
CA PRO A 138 -46.20 -17.15 24.84
C PRO A 138 -47.60 -17.67 24.49
N GLU A 139 -47.64 -18.78 23.75
CA GLU A 139 -48.83 -19.60 23.62
C GLU A 139 -49.25 -19.99 25.04
N ASP A 140 -50.30 -19.33 25.54
CA ASP A 140 -51.02 -19.79 26.73
C ASP A 140 -51.47 -21.23 26.46
N THR A 141 -50.72 -22.15 27.05
CA THR A 141 -51.00 -23.58 27.06
C THR A 141 -51.78 -23.88 28.34
N ASP A 142 -52.93 -24.53 28.15
CA ASP A 142 -53.76 -25.27 29.13
C ASP A 142 -54.55 -24.40 30.15
N GLU A 143 -55.81 -24.68 30.53
CA GLU A 143 -56.60 -25.93 30.63
C GLU A 143 -58.10 -25.71 30.33
#